data_AF-A0ABD0R2P7-F1
#
_entry.id   AF-A0ABD0R2P7-F1
#
_cell.length_a   1.000
_cell.length_b   1.000
_cell.length_c   1.000
_cell.angle_alpha   90.00
_cell.angle_beta   90.00
_cell.angle_gamma   90.00
#
_symmetry.space_group_name_H-M   'P 1'
#
loop_
_entity.id
_entity.type
_entity.pdbx_description
1 polymer ?
#
loop_
_entity_poly.entity_id
_entity_poly.type
_entity_poly.pdbx_seq_one_letter_code
_entity_poly.pdbx_strand_id
1 'polypeptide(L)'
;DVSRPFVSQAVITDGQFFSFFCYQLNTLALSPRADGNNSRKNLCWGTESMRLYERITDGDIVGLNDAVLKLLLQFLLNKPQC
;
A
#
# COMPACT_ATOMS: atom_id res chain seq x y z
N ASP A 1 -21.75 7.12 -9.04
CA ASP A 1 -20.64 6.16 -8.96
C ASP A 1 -19.43 6.69 -9.74
N VAL A 2 -18.27 6.05 -9.66
CA VAL A 2 -17.04 6.54 -10.31
C VAL A 2 -16.95 6.07 -11.78
N SER A 3 -16.48 6.97 -12.66
CA SER A 3 -16.28 6.71 -14.10
C SER A 3 -14.94 6.03 -14.42
N ARG A 4 -13.97 6.15 -13.51
CA ARG A 4 -12.70 5.43 -13.54
C ARG A 4 -12.27 5.09 -12.10
N PRO A 5 -11.44 4.07 -11.90
CA PRO A 5 -10.92 3.77 -10.57
C PRO A 5 -10.05 4.92 -10.03
N PHE A 6 -10.06 5.08 -8.71
CA PHE A 6 -9.09 5.92 -8.00
C PHE A 6 -8.16 5.02 -7.21
N VAL A 7 -6.86 5.25 -7.32
CA VAL A 7 -5.84 4.45 -6.64
C VAL A 7 -5.11 5.29 -5.60
N SER A 8 -4.85 4.67 -4.45
CA SER A 8 -4.06 5.24 -3.36
C SER A 8 -3.07 4.21 -2.85
N GLN A 9 -1.94 4.68 -2.33
CA GLN A 9 -0.91 3.86 -1.73
C GLN A 9 -0.69 4.31 -0.28
N ALA A 10 -0.37 3.36 0.60
CA ALA A 10 -0.08 3.63 2.00
C ALA A 10 1.07 2.73 2.50
N VAL A 11 1.97 3.33 3.28
CA VAL A 11 3.05 2.62 3.97
C VAL A 11 2.85 2.81 5.46
N ILE A 12 2.71 1.70 6.20
CA ILE A 12 2.52 1.69 7.65
C ILE A 12 3.79 1.16 8.29
N THR A 13 4.32 1.87 9.29
CA THR A 13 5.55 1.48 9.97
C THR A 13 5.57 1.90 11.44
N ASP A 14 6.28 1.14 12.26
CA ASP A 14 6.62 1.46 13.65
C ASP A 14 8.07 1.98 13.80
N GLY A 15 8.79 2.14 12.69
CA GLY A 15 10.21 2.54 12.63
C GLY A 15 11.18 1.40 12.36
N GLN A 16 10.78 0.13 12.52
CA GLN A 16 11.61 -1.04 12.18
C GLN A 16 10.92 -2.00 11.20
N PHE A 17 9.61 -2.16 11.33
CA PHE A 17 8.79 -2.98 10.46
C PHE A 17 7.95 -2.12 9.52
N PHE A 18 7.80 -2.58 8.28
CA PHE A 18 7.11 -1.88 7.21
C PHE A 18 6.06 -2.78 6.57
N SER A 19 4.85 -2.28 6.40
CA SER A 19 3.77 -2.93 5.65
C SER A 19 3.30 -2.01 4.53
N PHE A 20 3.15 -2.55 3.33
CA PHE A 20 2.84 -1.79 2.13
C PHE A 20 1.44 -2.15 1.63
N PHE A 21 0.62 -1.14 1.36
CA PHE A 21 -0.76 -1.31 0.91
C PHE A 21 -1.05 -0.48 -0.33
N CYS A 22 -1.82 -1.06 -1.24
CA CYS A 22 -2.40 -0.38 -2.40
C CYS A 22 -3.91 -0.54 -2.35
N TYR A 23 -4.65 0.56 -2.49
CA TYR A 23 -6.10 0.54 -2.53
C TYR A 23 -6.59 1.03 -3.89
N GLN A 24 -7.55 0.31 -4.48
CA GLN A 24 -8.24 0.73 -5.70
C GLN A 24 -9.74 0.84 -5.42
N LEU A 25 -10.22 2.07 -5.44
CA LEU A 25 -11.62 2.43 -5.32
C LEU A 25 -12.30 2.30 -6.69
N ASN A 26 -13.14 1.26 -6.83
CA ASN A 26 -13.87 0.94 -8.05
C ASN A 26 -15.35 1.36 -7.99
N THR A 27 -15.89 1.52 -6.80
CA THR A 27 -17.29 1.89 -6.56
C THR A 27 -17.47 2.71 -5.29
N LEU A 28 -18.41 3.66 -5.35
CA LEU A 28 -18.97 4.36 -4.20
C LEU A 28 -20.44 3.98 -3.92
N ALA A 29 -21.03 3.13 -4.76
CA ALA A 29 -22.39 2.63 -4.59
C ALA A 29 -22.45 1.56 -3.48
N LEU A 30 -22.38 2.02 -2.22
CA LEU A 30 -22.34 1.17 -1.02
C LEU A 30 -23.67 1.14 -0.24
N SER A 31 -24.66 1.93 -0.65
CA SER A 31 -25.98 1.95 0.00
C SER A 31 -26.85 0.79 -0.51
N PRO A 32 -27.81 0.27 0.27
CA PRO A 32 -28.67 -0.84 -0.16
C PRO A 32 -29.42 -0.56 -1.47
N ARG A 33 -29.82 0.70 -1.70
CA ARG A 33 -30.49 1.12 -2.94
C ARG A 33 -29.56 1.11 -4.15
N ALA A 34 -28.27 1.36 -3.95
CA ALA A 34 -27.28 1.49 -5.02
C ALA A 34 -26.49 0.20 -5.29
N ASP A 35 -26.34 -0.69 -4.30
CA ASP A 35 -25.55 -1.92 -4.41
C ASP A 35 -26.31 -3.08 -5.07
N GLY A 36 -27.66 -3.04 -5.10
CA GLY A 36 -28.50 -4.16 -5.54
C GLY A 36 -28.21 -4.72 -6.94
N ASN A 37 -27.67 -3.91 -7.86
CA ASN A 37 -27.24 -4.33 -9.20
C ASN A 37 -25.75 -4.03 -9.48
N ASN A 38 -24.96 -3.70 -8.44
CA ASN A 38 -23.57 -3.31 -8.62
C ASN A 38 -22.62 -4.49 -8.41
N SER A 39 -22.04 -4.99 -9.50
CA SER A 39 -21.05 -6.08 -9.44
C SER A 39 -19.64 -5.60 -9.06
N ARG A 40 -19.39 -4.29 -9.04
CA ARG A 40 -18.05 -3.75 -8.75
C ARG A 40 -17.73 -3.86 -7.26
N LYS A 41 -16.48 -4.21 -6.95
CA LYS A 41 -15.93 -4.22 -5.59
C LYS A 41 -14.62 -3.44 -5.55
N ASN A 42 -14.37 -2.80 -4.42
CA ASN A 42 -13.08 -2.15 -4.16
C ASN A 42 -12.03 -3.22 -3.86
N LEU A 43 -10.78 -2.93 -4.20
CA LEU A 43 -9.66 -3.86 -4.03
C LEU A 43 -8.63 -3.26 -3.08
N CYS A 44 -8.08 -4.09 -2.21
CA CYS A 44 -6.98 -3.74 -1.32
C CYS A 44 -5.93 -4.84 -1.39
N TRP A 45 -4.71 -4.46 -1.78
CA TRP A 45 -3.54 -5.34 -1.74
C TRP A 45 -2.68 -4.91 -0.56
N GLY A 46 -2.14 -5.89 0.16
CA GLY A 46 -1.25 -5.67 1.30
C GLY A 46 -0.16 -6.72 1.34
N THR A 47 1.03 -6.32 1.78
CA THR A 47 2.10 -7.25 2.14
C THR A 47 1.93 -7.69 3.59
N GLU A 48 2.58 -8.80 3.96
CA GLU A 48 2.91 -9.03 5.37
C GLU A 48 3.90 -7.97 5.88
N SER A 49 4.07 -7.90 7.19
CA SER A 49 5.00 -6.97 7.83
C SER A 49 6.44 -7.38 7.57
N MET A 50 7.25 -6.47 7.04
CA MET A 50 8.63 -6.71 6.64
C MET A 50 9.59 -5.96 7.56
N ARG A 51 10.59 -6.66 8.11
CA ARG A 51 11.63 -6.04 8.93
C ARG A 51 12.65 -5.30 8.05
N LEU A 52 12.90 -4.01 8.32
CA LEU A 52 13.86 -3.18 7.60
C LEU A 52 15.30 -3.49 8.01
N TYR A 53 15.57 -3.70 9.30
CA TYR A 53 16.89 -4.06 9.81
C TYR A 53 16.74 -4.97 11.03
N GLU A 54 17.73 -5.80 11.34
CA GLU A 54 17.63 -6.72 12.48
C GLU A 54 17.84 -6.02 13.81
N ARG A 55 18.90 -5.21 13.91
CA ARG A 55 19.25 -4.41 15.08
C ARG A 55 20.21 -3.28 14.72
N ILE A 56 20.42 -2.39 15.68
CA ILE A 56 21.49 -1.39 15.65
C ILE A 56 22.52 -1.79 16.71
N THR A 57 23.81 -1.74 16.38
CA THR A 57 24.91 -2.10 17.30
C THR A 57 26.02 -1.08 17.13
N ASP A 58 26.40 -0.40 18.22
CA ASP A 58 27.44 0.63 18.23
C ASP A 58 27.27 1.76 17.19
N GLY A 59 26.02 2.04 16.80
CA GLY A 59 25.66 3.04 15.79
C GLY A 59 25.52 2.49 14.36
N ASP A 60 25.93 1.25 14.12
CA ASP A 60 25.81 0.60 12.81
C ASP A 60 24.53 -0.23 12.69
N ILE A 61 23.95 -0.24 11.48
CA ILE A 61 22.77 -1.04 11.15
C ILE A 61 23.22 -2.45 10.78
N VAL A 62 22.67 -3.45 11.46
CA VAL A 62 22.96 -4.87 11.20
C VAL A 62 21.79 -5.52 10.46
N GLY A 63 22.11 -6.18 9.34
CA GLY A 63 21.17 -6.93 8.51
C GLY A 63 20.06 -6.07 7.91
N LEU A 64 20.46 -4.97 7.26
CA LEU A 64 19.57 -4.13 6.47
C LEU A 64 18.93 -4.95 5.34
N ASN A 65 17.61 -4.81 5.18
CA ASN A 65 16.82 -5.46 4.17
C ASN A 65 16.53 -4.50 3.01
N ASP A 66 17.37 -4.55 1.98
CA ASP A 66 17.25 -3.70 0.79
C ASP A 66 15.91 -3.86 0.05
N ALA A 67 15.22 -4.99 0.21
CA ALA A 67 13.93 -5.20 -0.45
C ALA A 67 12.86 -4.23 0.05
N VAL A 68 12.88 -3.89 1.35
CA VAL A 68 11.96 -2.91 1.94
C VAL A 68 12.21 -1.51 1.37
N LEU A 69 13.48 -1.10 1.29
CA LEU A 69 13.85 0.20 0.71
C LEU A 69 13.50 0.28 -0.77
N LYS A 70 13.78 -0.78 -1.54
CA LYS A 70 13.42 -0.85 -2.97
C LYS A 70 11.91 -0.71 -3.18
N LEU A 71 11.09 -1.39 -2.37
CA LEU A 71 9.63 -1.29 -2.48
C LEU A 71 9.12 0.10 -2.09
N LEU A 72 9.69 0.71 -1.06
CA LEU A 72 9.38 2.10 -0.69
C LEU A 72 9.70 3.08 -1.83
N LEU A 73 10.87 2.92 -2.47
CA LEU A 73 11.24 3.74 -3.62
C LEU A 73 10.30 3.52 -4.80
N GLN A 74 9.87 2.28 -5.07
CA GLN A 74 8.90 2.00 -6.13
C GLN A 74 7.55 2.70 -5.90
N PHE A 75 7.08 2.76 -4.65
CA PHE A 75 5.87 3.51 -4.28
C PHE A 75 6.04 5.01 -4.59
N LEU A 76 7.16 5.61 -4.15
CA LEU A 76 7.43 7.04 -4.34
C LEU A 76 7.71 7.43 -5.80
N LEU A 77 8.23 6.51 -6.60
CA LEU A 77 8.52 6.73 -8.01
C LEU A 77 7.31 6.52 -8.92
N ASN A 78 6.18 6.03 -8.40
CA ASN A 78 4.96 5.91 -9.17
C ASN A 78 4.46 7.30 -9.59
N LYS A 79 4.25 7.52 -10.89
CA LYS A 79 3.88 8.81 -11.47
C LYS A 79 2.52 8.75 -12.13
N PRO A 80 1.75 9.85 -12.13
CA PRO A 80 0.53 9.93 -12.92
C PRO A 80 0.86 9.74 -14.41
N GLN A 81 0.00 9.01 -15.12
CA GLN A 81 0.03 8.96 -16.58
C GLN A 81 -0.85 10.09 -17.11
N CYS A 82 -0.30 10.89 -18.04
CA CYS A 82 -1.01 11.97 -18.73
C CYS A 82 -2.04 11.43 -19.71
#